data_AF-A0A5N5D7N9-F1
#
_entry.id   AF-A0A5N5D7N9-F1
#
_cell.length_a   1.000
_cell.length_b   1.000
_cell.length_c   1.000
_cell.angle_alpha   90.00
_cell.angle_beta   90.00
_cell.angle_gamma   90.00
#
_symmetry.space_group_name_H-M   'P 1'
#
loop_
_entity.id
_entity.type
_entity.pdbx_description
1 polymer ?
#
loop_
_entity_poly.entity_id
_entity_poly.type
_entity_poly.pdbx_seq_one_letter_code
_entity_poly.pdbx_strand_id
1 'polypeptide(L)'
;MAMDPFTQQLLSYPTRNVYAEGATFPAADRYDANNYKGGLEDTDLLLDQGVQGAVLSGIFNLDFPVQLGCVSGTCTWPRFVTLGVTSSCKNVTNGTKVSGYDNIYDYTSPSGIHMTTTFLHNSSSQIDHLRNLSSPTDSIMKVAIANIKSPFSRSHPDVSECEVKWCAKIFNNVTVTNGTLSAGHVREIPLRFAELNTTDEKHPVVRFKAITDELQLASRTFEINTTDWLLTVAFLASLFSSIATDNINSNVQTVIDVSPNVAEMLANISTSMTYAIGNNPSGSKVAGKVIIQEQFIRVSWYWIILPVAEILMGLAFLGATILYTQRKGVTIWKSSPVFPFFTRLEGWEDSSLSVASLKEIETRSGKMWGILRPGDGGTVSFSRSDV
;
A
#
# COMPACT_ATOMS: atom_id res chain seq x y z
N MET A 1 16.17 -31.14 33.80
CA MET A 1 15.24 -30.00 33.60
C MET A 1 15.93 -28.82 32.89
N ALA A 2 16.81 -29.05 31.91
CA ALA A 2 17.63 -27.98 31.31
C ALA A 2 17.29 -27.63 29.85
N MET A 3 16.36 -28.33 29.19
CA MET A 3 16.17 -28.19 27.73
C MET A 3 15.27 -27.01 27.29
N ASP A 4 14.37 -26.53 28.14
CA ASP A 4 13.37 -25.51 27.79
C ASP A 4 13.91 -24.12 27.37
N PRO A 5 14.94 -23.54 28.01
CA PRO A 5 15.44 -22.24 27.56
C PRO A 5 16.20 -22.31 26.22
N PHE A 6 16.71 -23.49 25.84
CA PHE A 6 17.46 -23.66 24.58
C PHE A 6 16.54 -23.79 23.36
N THR A 7 15.37 -24.41 23.52
CA THR A 7 14.37 -24.48 22.43
C THR A 7 13.81 -23.11 22.09
N GLN A 8 13.72 -22.19 23.07
CA GLN A 8 13.28 -20.81 22.84
C GLN A 8 14.24 -19.97 22.00
N GLN A 9 15.55 -20.32 21.95
CA GLN A 9 16.54 -19.59 21.15
C GLN A 9 16.72 -20.15 19.72
N LEU A 10 16.19 -21.35 19.44
CA LEU A 10 16.31 -22.03 18.15
C LEU A 10 15.44 -21.39 17.06
N LEU A 11 14.26 -20.86 17.44
CA LEU A 11 13.29 -20.28 16.52
C LEU A 11 13.23 -18.77 16.72
N SER A 12 13.47 -18.03 15.65
CA SER A 12 13.18 -16.60 15.59
C SER A 12 12.05 -16.35 14.60
N TYR A 13 11.20 -15.37 14.90
CA TYR A 13 10.02 -15.06 14.09
C TYR A 13 10.10 -13.65 13.48
N PRO A 14 11.07 -13.38 12.58
CA PRO A 14 11.14 -12.08 11.94
C PRO A 14 9.91 -11.82 11.07
N THR A 15 9.37 -10.60 11.17
CA THR A 15 8.39 -10.09 10.22
C THR A 15 9.11 -9.69 8.93
N ARG A 16 8.49 -10.01 7.79
CA ARG A 16 8.98 -9.58 6.47
C ARG A 16 7.83 -9.03 5.67
N ASN A 17 8.14 -8.02 4.86
CA ASN A 17 7.20 -7.49 3.89
C ASN A 17 7.12 -8.46 2.71
N VAL A 18 5.92 -8.98 2.46
CA VAL A 18 5.62 -9.85 1.32
C VAL A 18 4.65 -9.12 0.40
N TYR A 19 4.87 -9.29 -0.90
CA TYR A 19 3.97 -8.77 -1.92
C TYR A 19 2.86 -9.80 -2.18
N ALA A 20 1.61 -9.39 -1.97
CA ALA A 20 0.42 -10.13 -2.31
C ALA A 20 -0.33 -9.43 -3.45
N GLU A 21 -1.12 -10.18 -4.20
CA GLU A 21 -2.05 -9.61 -5.19
C GLU A 21 -3.28 -9.02 -4.48
N GLY A 22 -4.02 -8.15 -5.17
CA GLY A 22 -5.28 -7.58 -4.68
C GLY A 22 -5.32 -6.07 -4.55
N ALA A 23 -4.24 -5.36 -4.92
CA ALA A 23 -4.31 -3.91 -5.03
C ALA A 23 -4.93 -3.55 -6.39
N THR A 24 -5.81 -2.56 -6.43
CA THR A 24 -6.44 -2.09 -7.68
C THR A 24 -6.38 -0.58 -7.78
N PHE A 25 -6.02 -0.10 -8.97
CA PHE A 25 -5.98 1.34 -9.26
C PHE A 25 -6.93 1.64 -10.43
N PRO A 26 -7.78 2.69 -10.34
CA PRO A 26 -8.70 3.05 -11.40
C PRO A 26 -7.97 3.66 -12.61
N ALA A 27 -8.27 3.17 -13.81
CA ALA A 27 -7.74 3.68 -15.07
C ALA A 27 -8.76 3.48 -16.20
N ALA A 28 -8.82 4.36 -17.17
CA ALA A 28 -9.77 4.26 -18.28
C ALA A 28 -9.07 4.37 -19.63
N ASP A 29 -9.44 3.54 -20.59
CA ASP A 29 -9.21 3.80 -22.01
C ASP A 29 -10.47 4.37 -22.69
N ARG A 30 -11.63 4.13 -22.08
CA ARG A 30 -12.93 4.62 -22.52
C ARG A 30 -13.62 5.37 -21.39
N TYR A 31 -14.12 6.56 -21.67
CA TYR A 31 -14.99 7.35 -20.78
C TYR A 31 -16.43 7.31 -21.30
N ASP A 32 -17.30 6.60 -20.58
CA ASP A 32 -18.72 6.48 -20.87
C ASP A 32 -19.47 6.28 -19.55
N ALA A 33 -20.03 7.36 -19.02
CA ALA A 33 -20.70 7.35 -17.71
C ALA A 33 -22.05 6.62 -17.74
N ASN A 34 -22.46 6.09 -18.91
CA ASN A 34 -23.68 5.32 -19.09
C ASN A 34 -24.93 6.08 -18.62
N ASN A 35 -24.94 7.39 -18.85
CA ASN A 35 -26.03 8.29 -18.45
C ASN A 35 -27.27 8.19 -19.36
N TYR A 36 -27.22 7.38 -20.43
CA TYR A 36 -28.38 7.09 -21.26
C TYR A 36 -29.29 6.05 -20.58
N LYS A 37 -30.24 6.50 -19.76
CA LYS A 37 -31.36 5.67 -19.29
C LYS A 37 -32.49 5.74 -20.31
N GLY A 38 -32.43 4.89 -21.33
CA GLY A 38 -33.47 4.83 -22.36
C GLY A 38 -34.87 4.62 -21.78
N GLY A 39 -35.71 5.64 -21.84
CA GLY A 39 -37.14 5.63 -21.54
C GLY A 39 -37.79 6.83 -22.23
N LEU A 40 -38.89 6.61 -22.95
CA LEU A 40 -39.52 7.54 -23.90
C LEU A 40 -40.12 8.84 -23.30
N GLU A 41 -39.87 9.16 -22.03
CA GLU A 41 -40.41 10.36 -21.37
C GLU A 41 -39.41 11.09 -20.43
N ASP A 42 -38.15 10.63 -20.30
CA ASP A 42 -37.19 11.24 -19.36
C ASP A 42 -35.98 11.83 -20.11
N THR A 43 -36.07 13.13 -20.41
CA THR A 43 -35.05 13.92 -21.14
C THR A 43 -33.94 14.47 -20.24
N ASP A 44 -33.70 13.88 -19.07
CA ASP A 44 -32.65 14.34 -18.17
C ASP A 44 -31.30 13.74 -18.59
N LEU A 45 -30.67 14.40 -19.57
CA LEU A 45 -29.24 14.22 -19.86
C LEU A 45 -28.42 14.67 -18.65
N LEU A 46 -28.14 13.73 -17.75
CA LEU A 46 -27.38 13.98 -16.53
C LEU A 46 -25.89 13.88 -16.83
N LEU A 47 -25.16 14.96 -16.55
CA LEU A 47 -23.71 14.92 -16.56
C LEU A 47 -23.20 14.00 -15.44
N ASP A 48 -22.12 13.27 -15.70
CA ASP A 48 -21.43 12.42 -14.73
C ASP A 48 -21.12 13.14 -13.41
N GLN A 49 -21.75 12.67 -12.34
CA GLN A 49 -21.59 13.20 -10.98
C GLN A 49 -20.15 13.07 -10.48
N GLY A 50 -19.42 12.04 -10.90
CA GLY A 50 -18.02 11.85 -10.53
C GLY A 50 -17.14 12.97 -11.07
N VAL A 51 -17.32 13.31 -12.36
CA VAL A 51 -16.59 14.42 -12.99
C VAL A 51 -17.05 15.77 -12.45
N GLN A 52 -18.35 15.98 -12.19
CA GLN A 52 -18.82 17.22 -11.54
C GLN A 52 -18.18 17.43 -10.18
N GLY A 53 -18.21 16.41 -9.32
CA GLY A 53 -17.60 16.45 -8.00
C GLY A 53 -16.10 16.71 -8.08
N ALA A 54 -15.40 16.08 -9.03
CA ALA A 54 -13.98 16.30 -9.26
C ALA A 54 -13.63 17.72 -9.69
N VAL A 55 -14.42 18.32 -10.59
CA VAL A 55 -14.23 19.71 -11.02
C VAL A 55 -14.41 20.65 -9.82
N LEU A 56 -15.50 20.48 -9.05
CA LEU A 56 -15.76 21.30 -7.88
C LEU A 56 -14.67 21.13 -6.81
N SER A 57 -14.24 19.91 -6.50
CA SER A 57 -13.12 19.68 -5.58
C SER A 57 -11.85 20.40 -6.06
N GLY A 58 -11.56 20.40 -7.36
CA GLY A 58 -10.44 21.15 -7.93
C GLY A 58 -10.57 22.66 -7.77
N ILE A 59 -11.76 23.23 -7.98
CA ILE A 59 -12.04 24.66 -7.80
C ILE A 59 -11.86 25.08 -6.34
N PHE A 60 -12.38 24.30 -5.40
CA PHE A 60 -12.29 24.57 -3.97
C PHE A 60 -10.95 24.14 -3.33
N ASN A 61 -10.01 23.63 -4.13
CA ASN A 61 -8.74 23.09 -3.66
C ASN A 61 -8.89 22.03 -2.56
N LEU A 62 -9.85 21.13 -2.75
CA LEU A 62 -10.15 20.00 -1.88
C LEU A 62 -9.51 18.71 -2.42
N ASP A 63 -9.11 17.83 -1.51
CA ASP A 63 -8.67 16.49 -1.88
C ASP A 63 -9.83 15.70 -2.49
N PHE A 64 -9.68 15.27 -3.75
CA PHE A 64 -10.66 14.39 -4.40
C PHE A 64 -10.36 12.93 -4.04
N PRO A 65 -11.31 12.19 -3.42
CA PRO A 65 -11.06 10.83 -2.97
C PRO A 65 -10.92 9.87 -4.16
N VAL A 66 -9.71 9.35 -4.35
CA VAL A 66 -9.45 8.29 -5.35
C VAL A 66 -9.91 6.95 -4.78
N GLN A 67 -10.96 6.37 -5.38
CA GLN A 67 -11.42 5.02 -5.01
C GLN A 67 -10.44 3.96 -5.53
N LEU A 68 -9.43 3.64 -4.73
CA LEU A 68 -8.45 2.59 -5.02
C LEU A 68 -8.60 1.41 -4.05
N GLY A 69 -8.32 0.20 -4.53
CA GLY A 69 -8.27 -0.98 -3.68
C GLY A 69 -6.89 -1.12 -3.06
N CYS A 70 -6.74 -0.80 -1.78
CA CYS A 70 -5.50 -1.03 -1.03
C CYS A 70 -5.80 -1.40 0.43
N VAL A 71 -6.01 -2.69 0.69
CA VAL A 71 -6.49 -3.17 1.99
C VAL A 71 -5.47 -3.03 3.13
N SER A 72 -4.16 -3.11 2.85
CA SER A 72 -3.13 -3.01 3.89
C SER A 72 -2.67 -1.58 4.18
N GLY A 73 -3.16 -0.58 3.42
CA GLY A 73 -2.65 0.78 3.46
C GLY A 73 -1.23 0.96 2.90
N THR A 74 -0.59 -0.12 2.40
CA THR A 74 0.70 -0.05 1.71
C THR A 74 0.64 -0.86 0.41
N CYS A 75 0.57 -0.20 -0.74
CA CYS A 75 0.41 -0.85 -2.04
C CYS A 75 1.29 -0.22 -3.11
N THR A 76 1.58 -0.97 -4.17
CA THR A 76 2.33 -0.50 -5.32
C THR A 76 1.74 -0.99 -6.63
N TRP A 77 1.73 -0.14 -7.64
CA TRP A 77 1.28 -0.47 -8.99
C TRP A 77 2.43 -0.27 -9.98
N PRO A 78 2.56 -1.17 -10.97
CA PRO A 78 3.54 -1.01 -12.04
C PRO A 78 3.19 0.20 -12.92
N ARG A 79 4.02 0.47 -13.93
CA ARG A 79 3.72 1.50 -14.93
C ARG A 79 2.41 1.19 -15.68
N PHE A 80 1.50 2.15 -15.75
CA PHE A 80 0.27 2.05 -16.54
C PHE A 80 -0.10 3.39 -17.18
N VAL A 81 -1.04 3.33 -18.13
CA VAL A 81 -1.54 4.48 -18.87
C VAL A 81 -3.06 4.55 -18.70
N THR A 82 -3.57 5.76 -18.55
CA THR A 82 -5.00 6.06 -18.47
C THR A 82 -5.32 7.32 -19.28
N LEU A 83 -6.52 7.39 -19.83
CA LEU A 83 -7.17 8.61 -20.25
C LEU A 83 -7.28 9.55 -19.05
N GLY A 84 -7.03 10.83 -19.30
CA GLY A 84 -7.15 11.88 -18.30
C GLY A 84 -7.23 13.26 -18.92
N VAL A 85 -7.11 14.25 -18.07
CA VAL A 85 -7.18 15.66 -18.42
C VAL A 85 -5.88 16.34 -18.03
N THR A 86 -5.41 17.23 -18.89
CA THR A 86 -4.26 18.11 -18.61
C THR A 86 -4.70 19.57 -18.74
N SER A 87 -4.04 20.45 -18.02
CA SER A 87 -4.19 21.89 -18.15
C SER A 87 -2.84 22.55 -18.37
N SER A 88 -2.82 23.58 -19.21
CA SER A 88 -1.64 24.40 -19.44
C SER A 88 -2.04 25.87 -19.41
N CYS A 89 -1.34 26.65 -18.61
CA CYS A 89 -1.58 28.09 -18.48
C CYS A 89 -0.34 28.88 -18.87
N LYS A 90 -0.56 29.97 -19.60
CA LYS A 90 0.47 30.92 -20.02
C LYS A 90 0.09 32.32 -19.53
N ASN A 91 1.04 33.00 -18.89
CA ASN A 91 0.89 34.41 -18.60
C ASN A 91 0.96 35.22 -19.91
N VAL A 92 -0.10 35.98 -20.19
CA VAL A 92 -0.26 36.82 -21.39
C VAL A 92 -0.52 38.28 -21.05
N THR A 93 -0.16 38.71 -19.83
CA THR A 93 -0.36 40.09 -19.34
C THR A 93 0.11 41.14 -20.36
N ASN A 94 1.35 41.05 -20.83
CA ASN A 94 1.93 42.04 -21.75
C ASN A 94 1.25 42.13 -23.12
N GLY A 95 0.56 41.08 -23.55
CA GLY A 95 -0.14 41.04 -24.83
C GLY A 95 -1.62 41.40 -24.75
N THR A 96 -2.15 41.56 -23.54
CA THR A 96 -3.58 41.83 -23.33
C THR A 96 -3.90 43.28 -23.65
N LYS A 97 -4.90 43.50 -24.51
CA LYS A 97 -5.42 44.84 -24.77
C LYS A 97 -6.40 45.21 -23.67
N VAL A 98 -6.21 46.39 -23.08
CA VAL A 98 -7.07 46.92 -22.03
C VAL A 98 -7.83 48.12 -22.60
N SER A 99 -9.16 48.07 -22.51
CA SER A 99 -10.06 49.19 -22.78
C SER A 99 -10.90 49.41 -21.52
N GLY A 100 -11.08 50.64 -21.07
CA GLY A 100 -11.86 50.91 -19.86
C GLY A 100 -12.63 52.21 -19.95
N TYR A 101 -13.87 52.20 -19.48
CA TYR A 101 -14.70 53.39 -19.31
C TYR A 101 -15.36 53.36 -17.94
N ASP A 102 -15.10 54.39 -17.13
CA ASP A 102 -15.60 54.55 -15.76
C ASP A 102 -15.29 53.34 -14.87
N ASN A 103 -16.29 52.49 -14.64
CA ASN A 103 -16.25 51.33 -13.76
C ASN A 103 -16.30 49.97 -14.50
N ILE A 104 -16.03 49.96 -15.80
CA ILE A 104 -16.02 48.73 -16.61
C ILE A 104 -14.70 48.68 -17.35
N TYR A 105 -13.99 47.55 -17.22
CA TYR A 105 -12.78 47.28 -17.98
C TYR A 105 -12.98 46.04 -18.84
N ASP A 106 -12.72 46.21 -20.13
CA ASP A 106 -12.67 45.15 -21.12
C ASP A 106 -11.22 44.77 -21.38
N TYR A 107 -10.91 43.50 -21.16
CA TYR A 107 -9.61 42.90 -21.48
C TYR A 107 -9.77 41.97 -22.66
N THR A 108 -8.92 42.11 -23.67
CA THR A 108 -8.87 41.20 -24.82
C THR A 108 -7.51 40.51 -24.85
N SER A 109 -7.53 39.20 -24.65
CA SER A 109 -6.32 38.39 -24.64
C SER A 109 -5.71 38.27 -26.05
N PRO A 110 -4.41 37.93 -26.19
CA PRO A 110 -3.79 37.72 -27.50
C PRO A 110 -4.47 36.65 -28.36
N SER A 111 -5.06 35.64 -27.74
CA SER A 111 -5.85 34.59 -28.42
C SER A 111 -7.26 35.04 -28.81
N GLY A 112 -7.62 36.31 -28.58
CA GLY A 112 -8.91 36.88 -28.95
C GLY A 112 -10.04 36.63 -27.94
N ILE A 113 -9.71 36.24 -26.70
CA ILE A 113 -10.71 36.00 -25.66
C ILE A 113 -11.07 37.32 -24.97
N HIS A 114 -12.36 37.64 -24.92
CA HIS A 114 -12.87 38.86 -24.30
C HIS A 114 -13.29 38.62 -22.84
N MET A 115 -12.85 39.50 -21.96
CA MET A 115 -13.18 39.54 -20.53
C MET A 115 -13.73 40.91 -20.20
N THR A 116 -14.83 40.95 -19.46
CA THR A 116 -15.36 42.21 -18.93
C THR A 116 -15.42 42.11 -17.42
N THR A 117 -14.84 43.08 -16.72
CA THR A 117 -14.96 43.21 -15.26
C THR A 117 -15.85 44.39 -14.90
N THR A 118 -16.73 44.17 -13.93
CA THR A 118 -17.52 45.20 -13.25
C THR A 118 -17.19 45.17 -11.75
N PHE A 119 -17.44 46.27 -11.03
CA PHE A 119 -16.88 46.59 -9.70
C PHE A 119 -17.23 45.63 -8.53
N LEU A 120 -17.80 44.47 -8.81
CA LEU A 120 -18.17 43.48 -7.80
C LEU A 120 -17.31 42.21 -7.82
N HIS A 121 -16.68 41.83 -8.94
CA HIS A 121 -15.95 40.54 -9.05
C HIS A 121 -14.73 40.60 -10.01
N ASN A 122 -13.62 39.95 -9.64
CA ASN A 122 -12.43 39.80 -10.49
C ASN A 122 -12.80 38.88 -11.67
N SER A 123 -12.72 39.36 -12.91
CA SER A 123 -13.40 38.75 -14.07
C SER A 123 -12.91 37.35 -14.50
N SER A 124 -13.85 36.41 -14.72
CA SER A 124 -13.71 35.25 -15.60
C SER A 124 -14.07 35.60 -17.05
N SER A 125 -13.32 35.07 -18.02
CA SER A 125 -13.62 35.27 -19.45
C SER A 125 -14.64 34.27 -19.97
N GLN A 126 -15.54 34.75 -20.82
CA GLN A 126 -16.38 33.94 -21.67
C GLN A 126 -15.55 33.13 -22.70
N ILE A 127 -15.90 31.85 -22.85
CA ILE A 127 -15.62 31.10 -24.08
C ILE A 127 -16.69 31.47 -25.08
N ASP A 128 -16.28 32.04 -26.22
CA ASP A 128 -17.15 32.07 -27.38
C ASP A 128 -17.38 30.61 -27.81
N HIS A 129 -18.61 30.14 -27.58
CA HIS A 129 -19.05 28.94 -28.26
C HIS A 129 -19.03 29.28 -29.75
N LEU A 130 -18.14 28.67 -30.52
CA LEU A 130 -18.50 28.39 -31.91
C LEU A 130 -19.84 27.66 -31.83
N ARG A 131 -20.94 28.37 -32.15
CA ARG A 131 -22.26 27.83 -32.45
C ARG A 131 -22.19 27.04 -33.76
N ASN A 132 -21.32 26.05 -33.77
CA ASN A 132 -21.21 24.97 -34.72
C ASN A 132 -20.65 23.79 -33.92
N LEU A 133 -21.53 23.08 -33.19
CA LEU A 133 -21.31 21.71 -32.69
C LEU A 133 -21.14 20.72 -33.87
N SER A 134 -20.31 21.04 -34.86
CA SER A 134 -20.15 20.21 -36.04
C SER A 134 -19.01 19.21 -35.89
N SER A 135 -18.08 19.35 -34.93
CA SER A 135 -16.97 18.39 -34.77
C SER A 135 -16.36 18.34 -33.36
N PRO A 136 -16.09 17.15 -32.80
CA PRO A 136 -15.30 16.98 -31.58
C PRO A 136 -13.86 17.47 -31.76
N THR A 137 -13.26 18.02 -30.69
CA THR A 137 -11.85 18.48 -30.68
C THR A 137 -11.08 17.89 -29.50
N ASP A 138 -9.74 17.99 -29.54
CA ASP A 138 -8.84 17.61 -28.45
C ASP A 138 -8.90 18.54 -27.24
N SER A 139 -9.29 19.80 -27.46
CA SER A 139 -9.45 20.80 -26.39
C SER A 139 -10.84 20.70 -25.75
N ILE A 140 -10.87 20.62 -24.42
CA ILE A 140 -12.10 20.65 -23.63
C ILE A 140 -12.56 22.09 -23.44
N MET A 141 -11.62 22.97 -23.08
CA MET A 141 -11.89 24.36 -22.73
C MET A 141 -10.66 25.23 -22.94
N LYS A 142 -10.85 26.46 -23.41
CA LYS A 142 -9.83 27.52 -23.43
C LYS A 142 -10.36 28.71 -22.66
N VAL A 143 -9.71 29.14 -21.60
CA VAL A 143 -10.20 30.23 -20.74
C VAL A 143 -9.11 31.25 -20.51
N ALA A 144 -9.46 32.52 -20.48
CA ALA A 144 -8.60 33.59 -19.99
C ALA A 144 -9.10 34.05 -18.62
N ILE A 145 -8.19 34.24 -17.67
CA ILE A 145 -8.55 34.72 -16.34
C ILE A 145 -7.68 35.93 -16.03
N ALA A 146 -8.34 37.05 -15.72
CA ALA A 146 -7.69 38.29 -15.33
C ALA A 146 -7.75 38.43 -13.81
N ASN A 147 -6.62 38.20 -13.15
CA ASN A 147 -6.49 38.38 -11.72
C ASN A 147 -6.10 39.82 -11.41
N ILE A 148 -6.89 40.48 -10.56
CA ILE A 148 -6.70 41.87 -10.18
C ILE A 148 -6.26 41.88 -8.70
N LYS A 149 -4.96 41.67 -8.45
CA LYS A 149 -4.41 41.61 -7.08
C LYS A 149 -4.27 43.02 -6.47
N SER A 150 -4.52 43.13 -5.17
CA SER A 150 -4.12 44.28 -4.34
C SER A 150 -2.59 44.29 -4.14
N PRO A 151 -1.85 45.42 -4.27
CA PRO A 151 -2.29 46.81 -4.41
C PRO A 151 -2.28 47.31 -5.88
N PHE A 152 -3.31 46.91 -6.62
CA PHE A 152 -3.95 47.44 -7.84
C PHE A 152 -3.21 48.41 -8.78
N SER A 153 -3.01 47.94 -10.02
CA SER A 153 -3.09 48.77 -11.23
C SER A 153 -4.08 48.12 -12.21
N ARG A 154 -5.26 48.72 -12.40
CA ARG A 154 -6.33 48.19 -13.28
C ARG A 154 -5.97 48.27 -14.77
N SER A 155 -5.02 49.14 -15.10
CA SER A 155 -4.40 49.21 -16.42
C SER A 155 -3.38 48.09 -16.67
N HIS A 156 -3.00 47.32 -15.64
CA HIS A 156 -2.02 46.24 -15.72
C HIS A 156 -2.51 44.99 -14.95
N PRO A 157 -3.58 44.32 -15.43
CA PRO A 157 -4.06 43.07 -14.82
C PRO A 157 -3.07 41.92 -15.03
N ASP A 158 -3.06 40.94 -14.12
CA ASP A 158 -2.37 39.67 -14.34
C ASP A 158 -3.27 38.73 -15.14
N VAL A 159 -2.98 38.54 -16.42
CA VAL A 159 -3.84 37.77 -17.32
C VAL A 159 -3.18 36.46 -17.68
N SER A 160 -3.89 35.36 -17.40
CA SER A 160 -3.46 34.01 -17.76
C SER A 160 -4.41 33.40 -18.76
N GLU A 161 -3.89 32.95 -19.89
CA GLU A 161 -4.62 32.10 -20.84
C GLU A 161 -4.33 30.65 -20.53
N CYS A 162 -5.38 29.88 -20.33
CA CYS A 162 -5.31 28.47 -19.98
C CYS A 162 -6.08 27.62 -20.99
N GLU A 163 -5.55 26.43 -21.26
CA GLU A 163 -6.18 25.44 -22.10
C GLU A 163 -6.23 24.11 -21.35
N VAL A 164 -7.42 23.51 -21.33
CA VAL A 164 -7.69 22.20 -20.76
C VAL A 164 -7.93 21.22 -21.91
N LYS A 165 -7.19 20.12 -21.94
CA LYS A 165 -7.23 19.12 -23.03
C LYS A 165 -7.39 17.70 -22.51
N TRP A 166 -7.89 16.83 -23.38
CA TRP A 166 -7.75 15.40 -23.22
C TRP A 166 -6.29 14.98 -23.38
N CYS A 167 -5.79 14.12 -22.49
CA CYS A 167 -4.43 13.59 -22.53
C CYS A 167 -4.39 12.13 -22.08
N ALA A 168 -3.32 11.42 -22.44
CA ALA A 168 -2.99 10.16 -21.80
C ALA A 168 -2.00 10.44 -20.65
N LYS A 169 -2.39 10.06 -19.42
CA LYS A 169 -1.53 10.13 -18.24
C LYS A 169 -0.82 8.81 -18.04
N ILE A 170 0.49 8.89 -17.83
CA ILE A 170 1.36 7.75 -17.63
C ILE A 170 1.90 7.83 -16.22
N PHE A 171 1.47 6.87 -15.42
CA PHE A 171 1.90 6.73 -14.04
C PHE A 171 3.07 5.75 -13.99
N ASN A 172 4.14 6.13 -13.28
CA ASN A 172 5.30 5.28 -13.08
C ASN A 172 5.43 4.95 -11.59
N ASN A 173 5.28 3.67 -11.24
CA ASN A 173 5.48 3.16 -9.88
C ASN A 173 4.65 3.91 -8.82
N VAL A 174 3.32 3.91 -8.98
CA VAL A 174 2.41 4.50 -7.98
C VAL A 174 2.54 3.71 -6.68
N THR A 175 2.60 4.43 -5.56
CA THR A 175 2.66 3.80 -4.24
C THR A 175 1.66 4.44 -3.30
N VAL A 176 1.01 3.62 -2.48
CA VAL A 176 0.30 4.07 -1.29
C VAL A 176 1.14 3.64 -0.10
N THR A 177 1.42 4.55 0.82
CA THR A 177 2.16 4.28 2.06
C THR A 177 1.39 4.86 3.24
N ASN A 178 1.10 4.03 4.25
CA ASN A 178 0.28 4.42 5.40
C ASN A 178 -1.07 5.08 5.01
N GLY A 179 -1.68 4.62 3.91
CA GLY A 179 -2.94 5.15 3.40
C GLY A 179 -2.83 6.43 2.55
N THR A 180 -1.66 7.04 2.44
CA THR A 180 -1.45 8.23 1.58
C THR A 180 -0.99 7.80 0.18
N LEU A 181 -1.68 8.28 -0.84
CA LEU A 181 -1.35 8.04 -2.25
C LEU A 181 -0.21 8.97 -2.71
N SER A 182 0.85 8.37 -3.25
CA SER A 182 1.91 9.06 -3.97
C SER A 182 1.92 8.58 -5.43
N ALA A 183 1.43 9.42 -6.32
CA ALA A 183 1.39 9.15 -7.76
C ALA A 183 2.76 9.25 -8.44
N GLY A 184 3.77 9.80 -7.75
CA GLY A 184 5.10 10.02 -8.30
C GLY A 184 5.11 11.02 -9.47
N HIS A 185 6.09 10.89 -10.37
CA HIS A 185 6.16 11.70 -11.59
C HIS A 185 5.20 11.16 -12.65
N VAL A 186 4.13 11.92 -12.93
CA VAL A 186 3.16 11.60 -13.97
C VAL A 186 3.58 12.26 -15.29
N ARG A 187 3.73 11.47 -16.36
CA ARG A 187 4.02 12.00 -17.70
C ARG A 187 2.72 12.15 -18.48
N GLU A 188 2.49 13.33 -19.04
CA GLU A 188 1.29 13.64 -19.81
C GLU A 188 1.60 13.65 -21.30
N ILE A 189 0.80 12.91 -22.07
CA ILE A 189 0.94 12.82 -23.53
C ILE A 189 -0.31 13.42 -24.17
N PRO A 190 -0.18 14.43 -25.05
CA PRO A 190 -1.34 15.05 -25.68
C PRO A 190 -2.04 14.05 -26.60
N LEU A 191 -3.37 14.11 -26.59
CA LEU A 191 -4.21 13.33 -27.48
C LEU A 191 -4.67 14.19 -28.66
N ARG A 192 -4.76 13.58 -29.84
CA ARG A 192 -5.34 14.20 -31.04
C ARG A 192 -6.65 13.54 -31.39
N PHE A 193 -7.65 14.33 -31.74
CA PHE A 193 -8.87 13.82 -32.36
C PHE A 193 -8.52 12.99 -33.60
N ALA A 194 -9.05 11.77 -33.67
CA ALA A 194 -8.83 10.84 -34.77
C ALA A 194 -10.07 10.77 -35.66
N GLU A 195 -11.21 10.39 -35.07
CA GLU A 195 -12.48 10.23 -35.78
C GLU A 195 -13.67 10.27 -34.82
N LEU A 196 -14.85 10.54 -35.37
CA LEU A 196 -16.12 10.34 -34.71
C LEU A 196 -16.70 9.01 -35.20
N ASN A 197 -16.89 8.06 -34.28
CA ASN A 197 -17.50 6.78 -34.62
C ASN A 197 -18.97 6.75 -34.19
N THR A 198 -19.88 6.78 -35.17
CA THR A 198 -21.34 6.74 -34.98
C THR A 198 -21.95 5.40 -35.40
N THR A 199 -21.14 4.35 -35.59
CA THR A 199 -21.65 3.03 -36.02
C THR A 199 -22.59 2.40 -35.00
N ASP A 200 -22.40 2.71 -33.72
CA ASP A 200 -23.33 2.35 -32.66
C ASP A 200 -24.27 3.52 -32.43
N GLU A 201 -25.50 3.43 -32.96
CA GLU A 201 -26.52 4.48 -32.82
C GLU A 201 -26.87 4.76 -31.36
N LYS A 202 -26.66 3.80 -30.45
CA LYS A 202 -26.97 3.95 -29.02
C LYS A 202 -25.82 4.58 -28.23
N HIS A 203 -24.58 4.34 -28.65
CA HIS A 203 -23.38 4.81 -27.96
C HIS A 203 -22.33 5.38 -28.94
N PRO A 204 -22.61 6.53 -29.58
CA PRO A 204 -21.62 7.22 -30.39
C PRO A 204 -20.39 7.62 -29.56
N VAL A 205 -19.19 7.42 -30.12
CA VAL A 205 -17.91 7.71 -29.43
C VAL A 205 -16.99 8.58 -30.27
N VAL A 206 -16.29 9.48 -29.58
CA VAL A 206 -15.17 10.27 -30.09
C VAL A 206 -13.87 9.51 -29.83
N ARG A 207 -13.08 9.27 -30.87
CA ARG A 207 -11.80 8.58 -30.78
C ARG A 207 -10.63 9.53 -30.81
N PHE A 208 -9.66 9.23 -29.96
CA PHE A 208 -8.41 9.97 -29.84
C PHE A 208 -7.20 9.05 -29.96
N LYS A 209 -6.10 9.58 -30.49
CA LYS A 209 -4.80 8.91 -30.56
C LYS A 209 -3.72 9.72 -29.86
N ALA A 210 -2.79 9.05 -29.20
CA ALA A 210 -1.68 9.70 -28.53
C ALA A 210 -0.65 10.24 -29.55
N ILE A 211 -0.21 11.48 -29.36
CA ILE A 211 0.86 12.09 -30.15
C ILE A 211 2.20 11.74 -29.46
N THR A 212 2.85 10.67 -29.92
CA THR A 212 4.08 10.16 -29.32
C THR A 212 4.90 9.32 -30.29
N ASP A 213 6.21 9.27 -30.06
CA ASP A 213 7.15 8.38 -30.78
C ASP A 213 7.12 6.94 -30.22
N GLU A 214 6.51 6.70 -29.07
CA GLU A 214 6.37 5.36 -28.49
C GLU A 214 5.31 4.54 -29.25
N LEU A 215 5.76 3.61 -30.12
CA LEU A 215 4.88 2.83 -31.01
C LEU A 215 3.68 2.16 -30.31
N GLN A 216 3.91 1.53 -29.15
CA GLN A 216 2.87 0.85 -28.37
C GLN A 216 1.79 1.82 -27.87
N LEU A 217 2.17 3.06 -27.55
CA LEU A 217 1.24 4.09 -27.09
C LEU A 217 0.59 4.81 -28.27
N ALA A 218 1.30 4.99 -29.38
CA ALA A 218 0.77 5.55 -30.62
C ALA A 218 -0.32 4.67 -31.26
N SER A 219 -0.24 3.34 -31.08
CA SER A 219 -1.29 2.41 -31.52
C SER A 219 -2.52 2.37 -30.61
N ARG A 220 -2.42 2.88 -29.37
CA ARG A 220 -3.52 2.86 -28.39
C ARG A 220 -4.56 3.93 -28.74
N THR A 221 -5.82 3.53 -28.74
CA THR A 221 -6.96 4.41 -28.98
C THR A 221 -7.69 4.69 -27.69
N PHE A 222 -8.04 5.96 -27.48
CA PHE A 222 -8.86 6.39 -26.36
C PHE A 222 -10.24 6.79 -26.86
N GLU A 223 -11.29 6.41 -26.15
CA GLU A 223 -12.67 6.62 -26.57
C GLU A 223 -13.44 7.44 -25.54
N ILE A 224 -14.27 8.37 -25.99
CA ILE A 224 -15.13 9.16 -25.13
C ILE A 224 -16.54 9.14 -25.71
N ASN A 225 -17.55 8.79 -24.93
CA ASN A 225 -18.94 8.89 -25.34
C ASN A 225 -19.26 10.35 -25.76
N THR A 226 -19.90 10.56 -26.91
CA THR A 226 -20.12 11.91 -27.44
C THR A 226 -21.00 12.77 -26.54
N THR A 227 -21.96 12.16 -25.85
CA THR A 227 -22.85 12.84 -24.92
C THR A 227 -22.06 13.29 -23.70
N ASP A 228 -21.23 12.41 -23.12
CA ASP A 228 -20.37 12.77 -22.00
C ASP A 228 -19.33 13.83 -22.40
N TRP A 229 -18.75 13.74 -23.61
CA TRP A 229 -17.88 14.78 -24.16
C TRP A 229 -18.61 16.13 -24.24
N LEU A 230 -19.83 16.16 -24.77
CA LEU A 230 -20.60 17.39 -24.92
C LEU A 230 -20.98 17.99 -23.56
N LEU A 231 -21.49 17.17 -22.65
CA LEU A 231 -21.93 17.62 -21.32
C LEU A 231 -20.75 18.10 -20.46
N THR A 232 -19.59 17.44 -20.54
CA THR A 232 -18.38 17.89 -19.82
C THR A 232 -17.87 19.24 -20.32
N VAL A 233 -17.85 19.45 -21.64
CA VAL A 233 -17.49 20.75 -22.23
C VAL A 233 -18.50 21.83 -21.85
N ALA A 234 -19.80 21.55 -21.95
CA ALA A 234 -20.86 22.50 -21.60
C ALA A 234 -20.81 22.90 -20.12
N PHE A 235 -20.58 21.94 -19.22
CA PHE A 235 -20.48 22.22 -17.78
C PHE A 235 -19.26 23.07 -17.43
N LEU A 236 -18.08 22.72 -17.94
CA LEU A 236 -16.89 23.56 -17.74
C LEU A 236 -17.10 24.95 -18.33
N ALA A 237 -17.70 25.07 -19.51
CA ALA A 237 -18.01 26.38 -20.08
C ALA A 237 -18.96 27.18 -19.18
N SER A 238 -19.98 26.54 -18.59
CA SER A 238 -20.93 27.20 -17.69
C SER A 238 -20.28 27.74 -16.41
N LEU A 239 -19.33 27.00 -15.83
CA LEU A 239 -18.63 27.37 -14.60
C LEU A 239 -17.65 28.53 -14.77
N PHE A 240 -17.11 28.71 -15.97
CA PHE A 240 -16.15 29.78 -16.27
C PHE A 240 -16.79 30.92 -17.10
N SER A 241 -18.12 30.93 -17.23
CA SER A 241 -18.84 31.98 -17.96
C SER A 241 -19.11 33.22 -17.09
N SER A 242 -19.04 34.40 -17.70
CA SER A 242 -19.11 35.69 -17.00
C SER A 242 -20.54 36.24 -16.81
N ILE A 243 -21.59 35.53 -17.22
CA ILE A 243 -22.97 36.04 -17.17
C ILE A 243 -23.60 35.65 -15.83
N ALA A 244 -23.61 36.60 -14.90
CA ALA A 244 -24.12 36.51 -13.54
C ALA A 244 -25.66 36.45 -13.46
N THR A 245 -26.32 35.51 -14.15
CA THR A 245 -27.78 35.34 -14.06
C THR A 245 -28.23 34.19 -13.16
N ASP A 246 -27.35 33.26 -12.78
CA ASP A 246 -27.71 32.08 -11.98
C ASP A 246 -27.06 32.06 -10.58
N ASN A 247 -27.89 32.04 -9.54
CA ASN A 247 -27.51 32.19 -8.13
C ASN A 247 -26.62 31.07 -7.54
N ILE A 248 -26.49 29.91 -8.20
CA ILE A 248 -25.60 28.81 -7.77
C ILE A 248 -24.20 29.00 -8.33
N ASN A 249 -24.10 29.46 -9.58
CA ASN A 249 -22.83 29.71 -10.26
C ASN A 249 -22.07 30.88 -9.63
N SER A 250 -22.77 31.85 -9.03
CA SER A 250 -22.12 33.00 -8.39
C SER A 250 -21.16 32.60 -7.25
N ASN A 251 -21.52 31.62 -6.42
CA ASN A 251 -20.65 31.19 -5.32
C ASN A 251 -19.40 30.45 -5.82
N VAL A 252 -19.53 29.61 -6.85
CA VAL A 252 -18.38 28.94 -7.46
C VAL A 252 -17.50 29.95 -8.18
N GLN A 253 -18.11 30.86 -8.94
CA GLN A 253 -17.43 31.92 -9.68
C GLN A 253 -16.59 32.80 -8.74
N THR A 254 -17.11 33.20 -7.58
CA THR A 254 -16.33 34.00 -6.61
C THR A 254 -15.05 33.29 -6.13
N VAL A 255 -15.06 31.96 -6.01
CA VAL A 255 -13.86 31.19 -5.64
C VAL A 255 -12.83 31.19 -6.77
N ILE A 256 -13.29 31.04 -8.01
CA ILE A 256 -12.44 31.15 -9.21
C ILE A 256 -11.78 32.53 -9.27
N ASP A 257 -12.58 33.58 -9.05
CA ASP A 257 -12.20 34.99 -9.15
C ASP A 257 -11.18 35.42 -8.08
N VAL A 258 -11.25 34.82 -6.89
CA VAL A 258 -10.35 35.10 -5.77
C VAL A 258 -9.14 34.16 -5.76
N SER A 259 -9.12 33.14 -6.63
CA SER A 259 -8.03 32.17 -6.66
C SER A 259 -6.67 32.88 -6.94
N PRO A 260 -5.67 32.70 -6.07
CA PRO A 260 -4.39 33.40 -6.21
C PRO A 260 -3.52 32.80 -7.32
N ASN A 261 -3.76 31.54 -7.67
CA ASN A 261 -3.00 30.75 -8.64
C ASN A 261 -3.94 29.89 -9.51
N VAL A 262 -4.36 30.47 -10.63
CA VAL A 262 -5.25 29.83 -11.63
C VAL A 262 -4.64 28.55 -12.20
N ALA A 263 -3.32 28.52 -12.41
CA ALA A 263 -2.64 27.37 -12.99
C ALA A 263 -2.71 26.14 -12.07
N GLU A 264 -2.53 26.35 -10.77
CA GLU A 264 -2.65 25.29 -9.76
C GLU A 264 -4.08 24.80 -9.60
N MET A 265 -5.05 25.73 -9.57
CA MET A 265 -6.47 25.38 -9.54
C MET A 265 -6.87 24.51 -10.74
N LEU A 266 -6.48 24.88 -11.96
CA LEU A 266 -6.74 24.08 -13.16
C LEU A 266 -5.94 22.77 -13.18
N ALA A 267 -4.76 22.72 -12.56
CA ALA A 267 -4.01 21.47 -12.38
C ALA A 267 -4.74 20.51 -11.43
N ASN A 268 -5.32 21.02 -10.35
CA ASN A 268 -6.13 20.24 -9.41
C ASN A 268 -7.42 19.74 -10.06
N ILE A 269 -8.11 20.58 -10.84
CA ILE A 269 -9.26 20.16 -11.65
C ILE A 269 -8.86 19.03 -12.59
N SER A 270 -7.76 19.19 -13.34
CA SER A 270 -7.30 18.17 -14.30
C SER A 270 -6.98 16.83 -13.63
N THR A 271 -6.39 16.87 -12.42
CA THR A 271 -6.01 15.68 -11.66
C THR A 271 -7.23 14.98 -11.09
N SER A 272 -8.13 15.72 -10.43
CA SER A 272 -9.39 15.19 -9.90
C SER A 272 -10.25 14.59 -11.00
N MET A 273 -10.39 15.28 -12.14
CA MET A 273 -11.13 14.77 -13.30
C MET A 273 -10.52 13.47 -13.82
N THR A 274 -9.19 13.39 -13.90
CA THR A 274 -8.50 12.15 -14.33
C THR A 274 -8.86 10.97 -13.44
N TYR A 275 -8.90 11.16 -12.10
CA TYR A 275 -9.29 10.10 -11.19
C TYR A 275 -10.78 9.77 -11.25
N ALA A 276 -11.65 10.76 -11.48
CA ALA A 276 -13.07 10.52 -11.70
C ALA A 276 -13.32 9.70 -12.97
N ILE A 277 -12.67 10.06 -14.08
CA ILE A 277 -12.74 9.34 -15.35
C ILE A 277 -12.27 7.89 -15.19
N GLY A 278 -11.19 7.66 -14.44
CA GLY A 278 -10.71 6.31 -14.15
C GLY A 278 -11.69 5.47 -13.31
N ASN A 279 -12.50 6.11 -12.45
CA ASN A 279 -13.50 5.47 -11.59
C ASN A 279 -14.89 5.33 -12.23
N ASN A 280 -15.05 5.80 -13.47
CA ASN A 280 -16.29 5.66 -14.23
C ASN A 280 -16.66 4.16 -14.38
N PRO A 281 -17.96 3.80 -14.43
CA PRO A 281 -18.45 2.50 -14.89
C PRO A 281 -17.70 1.86 -16.08
N SER A 282 -17.29 2.62 -17.10
CA SER A 282 -16.52 2.13 -18.26
C SER A 282 -15.02 1.97 -17.99
N GLY A 283 -14.56 2.37 -16.80
CA GLY A 283 -13.20 2.29 -16.35
C GLY A 283 -12.74 0.85 -16.09
N SER A 284 -11.43 0.65 -16.26
CA SER A 284 -10.72 -0.58 -15.95
C SER A 284 -9.99 -0.47 -14.61
N LYS A 285 -9.65 -1.61 -14.00
CA LYS A 285 -8.85 -1.66 -12.77
C LYS A 285 -7.48 -2.23 -13.10
N VAL A 286 -6.45 -1.44 -12.85
CA VAL A 286 -5.05 -1.87 -12.97
C VAL A 286 -4.69 -2.67 -11.73
N ALA A 287 -4.26 -3.91 -11.95
CA ALA A 287 -3.78 -4.77 -10.88
C ALA A 287 -2.44 -4.27 -10.33
N GLY A 288 -2.31 -4.29 -9.01
CA GLY A 288 -1.08 -3.98 -8.30
C GLY A 288 -0.89 -4.91 -7.11
N LYS A 289 0.19 -4.67 -6.39
CA LYS A 289 0.63 -5.50 -5.27
C LYS A 289 0.38 -4.80 -3.94
N VAL A 290 -0.22 -5.53 -3.02
CA VAL A 290 -0.37 -5.14 -1.62
C VAL A 290 0.88 -5.60 -0.88
N ILE A 291 1.42 -4.75 -0.02
CA ILE A 291 2.51 -5.10 0.88
C ILE A 291 1.88 -5.50 2.22
N ILE A 292 2.05 -6.77 2.60
CA ILE A 292 1.59 -7.33 3.87
C ILE A 292 2.78 -7.75 4.72
N GLN A 293 2.63 -7.65 6.03
CA GLN A 293 3.63 -8.16 6.98
C GLN A 293 3.29 -9.60 7.33
N GLU A 294 4.14 -10.52 6.91
CA GLU A 294 4.03 -11.94 7.26
C GLU A 294 5.14 -12.34 8.22
N GLN A 295 4.81 -13.25 9.13
CA GLN A 295 5.74 -13.80 10.11
C GLN A 295 6.43 -15.02 9.51
N PHE A 296 7.75 -14.96 9.35
CA PHE A 296 8.56 -16.09 8.88
C PHE A 296 9.22 -16.81 10.05
N ILE A 297 9.38 -18.12 9.96
CA ILE A 297 10.15 -18.90 10.93
C ILE A 297 11.60 -18.99 10.44
N ARG A 298 12.52 -18.40 11.19
CA ARG A 298 13.97 -18.55 10.96
C ARG A 298 14.55 -19.49 12.01
N VAL A 299 15.02 -20.65 11.55
CA VAL A 299 15.66 -21.66 12.38
C VAL A 299 17.17 -21.39 12.45
N SER A 300 17.69 -21.24 13.67
CA SER A 300 19.09 -20.98 13.96
C SER A 300 19.83 -22.26 14.35
N TRP A 301 20.21 -23.06 13.35
CA TRP A 301 20.80 -24.40 13.54
C TRP A 301 22.04 -24.47 14.45
N TYR A 302 22.79 -23.38 14.58
CA TYR A 302 23.99 -23.33 15.42
C TYR A 302 23.69 -23.57 16.91
N TRP A 303 22.48 -23.27 17.39
CA TRP A 303 22.08 -23.57 18.76
C TRP A 303 21.99 -25.07 19.08
N ILE A 304 21.92 -25.94 18.06
CA ILE A 304 21.95 -27.41 18.24
C ILE A 304 23.32 -27.91 18.70
N ILE A 305 24.39 -27.14 18.47
CA ILE A 305 25.76 -27.53 18.87
C ILE A 305 25.84 -27.77 20.38
N LEU A 306 25.16 -26.95 21.19
CA LEU A 306 25.27 -27.00 22.64
C LEU A 306 24.59 -28.24 23.27
N PRO A 307 23.33 -28.62 22.92
CA PRO A 307 22.75 -29.90 23.33
C PRO A 307 23.57 -31.11 22.87
N VAL A 308 24.12 -31.06 21.65
CA VAL A 308 24.98 -32.14 21.14
C VAL A 308 26.26 -32.24 21.97
N ALA A 309 26.88 -31.11 22.30
CA ALA A 309 28.08 -31.06 23.16
C ALA A 309 27.79 -31.60 24.57
N GLU A 310 26.63 -31.29 25.15
CA GLU A 310 26.23 -31.79 26.47
C GLU A 310 26.08 -33.32 26.48
N ILE A 311 25.44 -33.89 25.45
CA ILE A 311 25.31 -35.34 25.30
C ILE A 311 26.70 -35.99 25.16
N LEU A 312 27.57 -35.42 24.32
CA LEU A 312 28.93 -35.93 24.13
C LEU A 312 29.76 -35.85 25.42
N MET A 313 29.63 -34.75 26.17
CA MET A 313 30.32 -34.58 27.45
C MET A 313 29.80 -35.56 28.50
N GLY A 314 28.49 -35.80 28.56
CA GLY A 314 27.87 -36.81 29.43
C GLY A 314 28.33 -38.23 29.11
N LEU A 315 28.39 -38.59 27.82
CA LEU A 315 28.92 -39.88 27.37
C LEU A 315 30.41 -40.04 27.69
N ALA A 316 31.21 -38.98 27.50
CA ALA A 316 32.61 -38.98 27.85
C ALA A 316 32.83 -39.14 29.37
N PHE A 317 32.04 -38.43 30.18
CA PHE A 317 32.08 -38.55 31.64
C PHE A 317 31.68 -39.95 32.12
N LEU A 318 30.65 -40.55 31.51
CA LEU A 318 30.24 -41.93 31.78
C LEU A 318 31.34 -42.93 31.40
N GLY A 319 31.94 -42.78 30.21
CA GLY A 319 33.06 -43.61 29.78
C GLY A 319 34.26 -43.50 30.73
N ALA A 320 34.62 -42.29 31.14
CA ALA A 320 35.70 -42.03 32.08
C ALA A 320 35.43 -42.65 33.45
N THR A 321 34.20 -42.56 33.97
CA THR A 321 33.81 -43.20 35.23
C THR A 321 33.85 -44.72 35.15
N ILE A 322 33.40 -45.33 34.04
CA ILE A 322 33.50 -46.79 33.83
C ILE A 322 34.97 -47.23 33.83
N LEU A 323 35.83 -46.56 33.06
CA LEU A 323 37.26 -46.90 32.98
C LEU A 323 37.97 -46.70 34.32
N TYR A 324 37.68 -45.61 35.03
CA TYR A 324 38.26 -45.33 36.35
C TYR A 324 37.84 -46.37 37.38
N THR A 325 36.56 -46.73 37.40
CA THR A 325 36.00 -47.74 38.31
C THR A 325 36.57 -49.13 38.03
N GLN A 326 36.73 -49.50 36.75
CA GLN A 326 37.39 -50.75 36.36
C GLN A 326 38.86 -50.79 36.78
N ARG A 327 39.61 -49.69 36.57
CA ARG A 327 41.04 -49.61 36.96
C ARG A 327 41.25 -49.69 38.46
N LYS A 328 40.33 -49.15 39.25
CA LYS A 328 40.36 -49.27 40.71
C LYS A 328 39.82 -50.59 41.24
N GLY A 329 39.45 -51.53 40.36
CA GLY A 329 38.96 -52.85 40.75
C GLY A 329 37.68 -52.80 41.58
N VAL A 330 36.90 -51.72 41.49
CA VAL A 330 35.66 -51.60 42.24
C VAL A 330 34.62 -52.48 41.55
N THR A 331 34.32 -53.60 42.18
CA THR A 331 33.28 -54.52 41.72
C THR A 331 31.92 -53.84 41.74
N ILE A 332 31.07 -54.14 40.76
CA ILE A 332 29.71 -53.58 40.69
C ILE A 332 28.89 -54.16 41.85
N TRP A 333 28.83 -53.45 42.98
CA TRP A 333 27.94 -53.75 44.09
C TRP A 333 26.52 -53.32 43.70
N LYS A 334 25.86 -54.10 42.83
CA LYS A 334 24.42 -53.95 42.59
C LYS A 334 23.71 -54.16 43.92
N SER A 335 23.32 -53.07 44.60
CA SER A 335 22.36 -52.96 45.71
C SER A 335 22.17 -54.22 46.57
N SER A 336 23.24 -54.91 46.96
CA SER A 336 23.13 -56.21 47.60
C SER A 336 23.12 -55.99 49.11
N PRO A 337 22.05 -56.41 49.82
CA PRO A 337 21.95 -56.29 51.27
C PRO A 337 22.93 -57.19 52.03
N VAL A 338 23.92 -57.78 51.35
CA VAL A 338 24.94 -58.68 51.93
C VAL A 338 26.07 -57.92 52.63
N PHE A 339 26.27 -56.64 52.33
CA PHE A 339 27.36 -55.83 52.91
C PHE A 339 27.37 -55.78 54.45
N PRO A 340 26.22 -55.63 55.16
CA PRO A 340 26.20 -55.61 56.62
C PRO A 340 26.73 -56.89 57.28
N PHE A 341 26.63 -58.05 56.63
CA PHE A 341 27.15 -59.32 57.15
C PHE A 341 28.68 -59.34 57.20
N PHE A 342 29.36 -58.53 56.39
CA PHE A 342 30.82 -58.53 56.34
C PHE A 342 31.45 -57.41 57.18
N THR A 343 30.66 -56.49 57.74
CA THR A 343 31.20 -55.28 58.39
C THR A 343 31.42 -55.35 59.91
N ARG A 344 31.02 -56.45 60.58
CA ARG A 344 31.43 -56.88 61.93
C ARG A 344 30.44 -57.93 62.44
N LEU A 345 30.79 -59.21 62.33
CA LEU A 345 30.10 -60.30 63.01
C LEU A 345 31.10 -60.98 63.94
N GLU A 346 30.69 -61.17 65.19
CA GLU A 346 31.54 -61.67 66.26
C GLU A 346 31.85 -63.17 66.05
N GLY A 347 33.13 -63.52 65.92
CA GLY A 347 33.59 -64.90 65.67
C GLY A 347 33.96 -65.22 64.21
N TRP A 348 33.93 -64.25 63.29
CA TRP A 348 34.54 -64.39 61.96
C TRP A 348 35.86 -63.62 61.91
N GLU A 349 36.93 -64.31 61.56
CA GLU A 349 38.30 -63.78 61.56
C GLU A 349 38.47 -62.75 60.43
N ASP A 350 39.16 -61.63 60.67
CA ASP A 350 39.28 -60.50 59.72
C ASP A 350 39.85 -60.91 58.35
N SER A 351 40.66 -61.97 58.30
CA SER A 351 41.20 -62.57 57.07
C SER A 351 40.13 -63.23 56.18
N SER A 352 38.99 -63.63 56.76
CA SER A 352 37.86 -64.24 56.05
C SER A 352 36.93 -63.21 55.39
N LEU A 353 37.08 -61.93 55.76
CA LEU A 353 36.20 -60.83 55.35
C LEU A 353 36.74 -59.99 54.16
N SER A 354 37.99 -60.18 53.74
CA SER A 354 38.51 -59.52 52.53
C SER A 354 38.06 -60.28 51.28
N VAL A 355 37.03 -59.79 50.59
CA VAL A 355 36.52 -60.43 49.37
C VAL A 355 36.66 -59.49 48.18
N ALA A 356 37.18 -60.01 47.06
CA ALA A 356 37.52 -59.25 45.87
C ALA A 356 36.47 -59.33 44.75
N SER A 357 35.43 -60.18 44.86
CA SER A 357 34.40 -60.30 43.83
C SER A 357 33.01 -60.62 44.38
N LEU A 358 31.96 -60.08 43.75
CA LEU A 358 30.57 -60.25 44.20
C LEU A 358 30.09 -61.69 44.10
N LYS A 359 30.57 -62.45 43.11
CA LYS A 359 30.28 -63.88 42.94
C LYS A 359 30.90 -64.72 44.07
N GLU A 360 32.09 -64.32 44.53
CA GLU A 360 32.73 -64.94 45.68
C GLU A 360 32.02 -64.58 46.99
N ILE A 361 31.51 -63.34 47.11
CA ILE A 361 30.66 -62.93 48.23
C ILE A 361 29.39 -63.76 48.29
N GLU A 362 28.65 -63.91 47.18
CA GLU A 362 27.38 -64.65 47.14
C GLU A 362 27.57 -66.14 47.47
N THR A 363 28.64 -66.74 46.96
CA THR A 363 28.98 -68.14 47.24
C THR A 363 29.38 -68.36 48.71
N ARG A 364 30.08 -67.38 49.31
CA ARG A 364 30.49 -67.46 50.72
C ARG A 364 29.35 -67.10 51.66
N SER A 365 28.52 -66.11 51.35
CA SER A 365 27.35 -65.72 52.16
C SER A 365 26.31 -66.83 52.22
N GLY A 366 26.16 -67.64 51.16
CA GLY A 366 25.31 -68.83 51.20
C GLY A 366 25.75 -69.90 52.22
N LYS A 367 26.98 -69.83 52.74
CA LYS A 367 27.54 -70.75 53.75
C LYS A 367 27.65 -70.11 55.14
N MET A 368 27.22 -68.86 55.27
CA MET A 368 27.34 -68.10 56.49
C MET A 368 26.04 -68.22 57.30
N TRP A 369 26.08 -69.05 58.33
CA TRP A 369 24.98 -69.22 59.28
C TRP A 369 25.33 -68.51 60.58
N GLY A 370 24.41 -67.70 61.09
CA GLY A 370 24.56 -67.01 62.37
C GLY A 370 23.36 -67.24 63.27
N ILE A 371 23.63 -67.34 64.55
CA ILE A 371 22.62 -67.49 65.61
C ILE A 371 22.69 -66.24 66.48
N LEU A 372 21.51 -65.67 66.75
CA LEU A 372 21.34 -64.62 67.75
C LEU A 372 21.52 -65.24 69.13
N ARG A 373 22.58 -64.85 69.83
CA ARG A 373 22.81 -65.22 71.22
C ARG A 373 22.58 -63.99 72.11
N PRO A 374 21.90 -64.15 73.25
CA PRO A 374 21.84 -63.08 74.24
C PRO A 374 23.24 -62.88 74.82
N GLY A 375 23.76 -61.66 74.71
CA GLY A 375 25.00 -61.21 75.34
C GLY A 375 24.73 -60.61 76.72
N ASP A 376 25.77 -60.51 77.55
CA ASP A 376 25.66 -59.95 78.88
C ASP A 376 25.21 -58.48 78.82
N GLY A 377 24.26 -58.11 79.69
CA GLY A 377 23.71 -56.76 79.78
C GLY A 377 22.52 -56.45 78.85
N GLY A 378 21.87 -57.46 78.26
CA GLY A 378 20.66 -57.27 77.43
C GLY A 378 20.94 -56.87 75.98
N THR A 379 22.19 -56.97 75.55
CA THR A 379 22.57 -56.86 74.13
C THR A 379 22.34 -58.21 73.45
N VAL A 380 21.94 -58.20 72.17
CA VAL A 380 21.81 -59.44 71.38
C VAL A 380 22.91 -59.42 70.34
N SER A 381 23.81 -60.39 70.38
CA SER A 381 24.92 -60.49 69.43
C SER A 381 24.65 -61.60 68.41
N PHE A 382 25.05 -61.35 67.17
CA PHE A 382 24.92 -62.30 66.08
C PHE A 382 26.25 -63.06 65.97
N SER A 383 26.23 -64.34 66.36
CA SER A 383 27.44 -65.16 66.49
C SER A 383 27.45 -66.29 65.46
N ARG A 384 28.65 -66.72 65.04
CA ARG A 384 28.83 -67.84 64.09
C ARG A 384 28.15 -69.12 64.59
N SER A 385 27.46 -69.80 63.68
CA SER A 385 26.93 -71.15 63.86
C SER A 385 27.79 -72.16 63.09
N ASP A 386 28.21 -73.25 63.73
CA ASP A 386 29.02 -74.32 63.11
C ASP A 386 28.17 -75.53 62.66
N VAL A 387 26.96 -75.25 62.15
CA VAL A 387 25.97 -76.26 61.73
C VAL A 387 26.07 -76.52 60.24
#